data_AF-A0A950FW91-F1
#
_entry.id   AF-A0A950FW91-F1
#
_cell.length_a   1.000
_cell.length_b   1.000
_cell.length_c   1.000
_cell.angle_alpha   90.00
_cell.angle_beta   90.00
_cell.angle_gamma   90.00
#
_symmetry.space_group_name_H-M   'P 1'
#
loop_
_entity.id
_entity.type
_entity.pdbx_description
1 polymer ?
#
loop_
_entity_poly.entity_id
_entity_poly.type
_entity_poly.pdbx_seq_one_letter_code
_entity_poly.pdbx_strand_id
1 'polypeptide(L)'
;MERSVPLRREEIRAGLLAGIAGAITIEVFYFLTFLPGGDAVKMLVGSFAFVSSVLVGPSTRVTPAVLVFGIVLNFCVSVGWALGYVYLARTRPQLIAHPWLSGAAFGLVVYLFSQIVLLAAGANHMLSSPEDLTIQVIAHIVFYGIPVALVASRLLRASTGSG
;
A
#
# COMPACT_ATOMS: atom_id res chain seq x y z
N MET A 1 2.08 -24.34 -19.04
CA MET A 1 1.21 -24.44 -17.85
C MET A 1 2.10 -24.51 -16.62
N GLU A 2 2.52 -23.36 -16.07
CA GLU A 2 3.13 -23.32 -14.74
C GLU A 2 2.04 -23.64 -13.71
N ARG A 3 2.22 -24.72 -12.94
CA ARG A 3 1.35 -24.99 -11.78
C ARG A 3 1.55 -23.84 -10.79
N SER A 4 0.51 -23.06 -10.54
CA SER A 4 0.49 -22.07 -9.46
C SER A 4 0.60 -22.78 -8.12
N VAL A 5 1.82 -22.96 -7.63
CA VAL A 5 2.06 -23.52 -6.29
C VAL A 5 1.48 -22.53 -5.27
N PRO A 6 0.45 -22.93 -4.49
CA PRO A 6 -0.20 -22.03 -3.54
C PRO A 6 0.81 -21.50 -2.53
N LEU A 7 0.60 -20.26 -2.08
CA LEU A 7 1.44 -19.67 -1.04
C LEU A 7 1.37 -20.53 0.22
N ARG A 8 2.53 -20.77 0.82
CA ARG A 8 2.62 -21.45 2.12
C ARG A 8 2.01 -20.56 3.19
N ARG A 9 1.52 -21.18 4.28
CA ARG A 9 0.91 -20.46 5.42
C ARG A 9 1.80 -19.33 5.96
N GLU A 10 3.11 -19.55 5.96
CA GLU A 10 4.11 -18.59 6.42
C GLU A 10 4.26 -17.39 5.47
N GLU A 11 4.19 -17.63 4.17
CA GLU A 11 4.21 -16.58 3.13
C GLU A 11 2.94 -15.72 3.20
N ILE A 12 1.78 -16.35 3.41
CA ILE A 12 0.51 -15.64 3.61
C ILE A 12 0.58 -14.76 4.86
N ARG A 13 1.09 -15.30 5.97
CA ARG A 13 1.27 -14.55 7.22
C ARG A 13 2.24 -13.38 7.02
N ALA A 14 3.34 -13.61 6.30
CA ALA A 14 4.31 -12.55 5.99
C ALA A 14 3.69 -11.43 5.17
N GLY A 15 2.93 -11.75 4.12
CA GLY A 15 2.24 -10.77 3.29
C GLY A 15 1.15 -10.01 4.06
N LEU A 16 0.36 -10.70 4.89
CA LEU A 16 -0.67 -10.06 5.72
C LEU A 16 -0.05 -9.04 6.69
N LEU A 17 0.96 -9.45 7.45
CA LEU A 17 1.61 -8.57 8.43
C LEU A 17 2.38 -7.42 7.75
N ALA A 18 3.03 -7.69 6.62
CA ALA A 18 3.70 -6.65 5.85
C ALA A 18 2.71 -5.63 5.28
N GLY A 19 1.57 -6.08 4.75
CA GLY A 19 0.51 -5.20 4.24
C GLY A 19 -0.14 -4.36 5.33
N ILE A 20 -0.41 -4.94 6.49
CA ILE A 20 -0.94 -4.18 7.64
C ILE A 20 0.09 -3.13 8.10
N ALA A 21 1.36 -3.51 8.24
CA ALA A 21 2.42 -2.59 8.62
C ALA A 21 2.59 -1.45 7.61
N GLY A 22 2.57 -1.75 6.30
CA GLY A 22 2.64 -0.76 5.24
C GLY A 22 1.45 0.19 5.24
N ALA A 23 0.23 -0.33 5.37
CA ALA A 23 -0.99 0.48 5.45
C ALA A 23 -0.96 1.42 6.66
N ILE A 24 -0.61 0.92 7.85
CA ILE A 24 -0.51 1.78 9.05
C ILE A 24 0.55 2.86 8.85
N THR A 25 1.71 2.50 8.31
CA THR A 25 2.84 3.44 8.19
C THR A 25 2.55 4.57 7.20
N ILE A 26 1.94 4.28 6.05
CA ILE A 26 1.57 5.31 5.08
C ILE A 26 0.44 6.22 5.59
N GLU A 27 -0.55 5.66 6.30
CA GLU A 27 -1.65 6.45 6.88
C GLU A 27 -1.16 7.36 8.01
N VAL A 28 -0.28 6.86 8.89
CA VAL A 28 0.35 7.68 9.94
C VAL A 28 1.16 8.81 9.32
N PHE A 29 1.92 8.54 8.25
CA PHE A 29 2.67 9.57 7.54
C PHE A 29 1.77 10.67 6.99
N TYR A 30 0.68 10.31 6.29
CA TYR A 30 -0.27 11.30 5.79
C TYR A 30 -0.92 12.06 6.94
N PHE A 31 -1.36 11.39 8.01
CA PHE A 31 -1.93 12.05 9.16
C PHE A 31 -0.98 13.11 9.75
N LEU A 32 0.30 12.76 9.94
CA LEU A 32 1.31 13.67 10.48
C LEU A 32 1.65 14.82 9.52
N THR A 33 1.70 14.55 8.21
CA THR A 33 2.04 15.56 7.19
C THR A 33 0.97 16.65 7.11
N PHE A 34 -0.31 16.28 7.23
CA PHE A 34 -1.42 17.22 7.11
C PHE A 34 -1.94 17.74 8.46
N LEU A 35 -1.38 17.28 9.58
CA LEU A 35 -1.74 17.74 10.93
C LEU A 35 -1.53 19.25 11.13
N PRO A 36 -0.40 19.87 10.70
CA PRO A 36 -0.16 21.30 10.91
C PRO A 36 -1.13 22.21 10.15
N GLY A 37 -1.72 21.73 9.05
CA GLY A 37 -2.70 22.47 8.25
C GLY A 37 -4.13 22.41 8.78
N GLY A 38 -4.41 21.62 9.83
CA GLY A 38 -5.77 21.44 10.37
C GLY A 38 -6.70 20.62 9.47
N ASP A 39 -6.23 20.17 8.31
CA ASP A 39 -7.01 19.43 7.30
C ASP A 39 -6.74 17.92 7.28
N ALA A 40 -5.89 17.40 8.18
CA ALA A 40 -5.57 15.97 8.28
C ALA A 40 -6.81 15.06 8.26
N VAL A 41 -7.83 15.41 9.06
CA VAL A 41 -9.07 14.61 9.15
C VAL A 41 -9.85 14.68 7.84
N LYS A 42 -9.95 15.84 7.20
CA LYS A 42 -10.65 15.99 5.92
C LYS A 42 -9.95 15.21 4.81
N MET A 43 -8.62 15.22 4.79
CA MET A 43 -7.86 14.49 3.79
C MET A 43 -7.99 12.98 4.00
N LEU A 44 -7.93 12.49 5.24
CA LEU A 44 -8.13 11.07 5.54
C LEU A 44 -9.54 10.60 5.14
N VAL A 45 -10.56 11.38 5.49
CA VAL A 45 -11.96 11.13 5.09
C VAL A 45 -12.10 11.17 3.57
N GLY A 46 -11.44 12.13 2.90
CA GLY A 46 -11.40 12.26 1.45
C GLY A 46 -10.76 11.05 0.78
N SER A 47 -9.62 10.57 1.28
CA SER A 47 -8.93 9.39 0.78
C SER A 47 -9.79 8.13 0.88
N PHE A 48 -10.41 7.87 2.03
CA PHE A 48 -11.27 6.69 2.18
C PHE A 48 -12.59 6.81 1.40
N ALA A 49 -13.19 7.99 1.35
CA ALA A 49 -14.36 8.23 0.50
C ALA A 49 -14.03 8.04 -0.98
N PHE A 50 -12.84 8.47 -1.41
CA PHE A 50 -12.34 8.27 -2.77
C PHE A 50 -12.17 6.79 -3.09
N VAL A 51 -11.45 6.05 -2.24
CA VAL A 51 -11.23 4.61 -2.39
C VAL A 51 -12.57 3.86 -2.49
N SER A 52 -13.57 4.24 -1.70
CA SER A 52 -14.93 3.71 -1.81
C SER A 52 -15.63 4.12 -3.11
N SER A 53 -15.48 5.36 -3.56
CA SER A 53 -16.12 5.88 -4.77
C SER A 53 -15.65 5.19 -6.05
N VAL A 54 -14.39 4.70 -6.07
CA VAL A 54 -13.84 3.94 -7.19
C VAL A 54 -14.60 2.61 -7.39
N LEU A 55 -15.10 1.98 -6.32
CA LEU A 55 -15.86 0.73 -6.41
C LEU A 55 -17.39 0.90 -6.39
N VAL A 56 -17.90 1.82 -5.57
CA VAL A 56 -19.35 2.00 -5.35
C VAL A 56 -19.96 3.02 -6.33
N GLY A 57 -19.12 3.88 -6.90
CA GLY A 57 -19.49 4.89 -7.89
C GLY A 57 -19.50 6.33 -7.32
N PRO A 58 -19.36 7.35 -8.19
CA PRO A 58 -19.15 8.75 -7.78
C PRO A 58 -20.34 9.41 -7.06
N SER A 59 -21.55 8.86 -7.19
CA SER A 59 -22.79 9.40 -6.63
C SER A 59 -23.05 8.98 -5.18
N THR A 60 -22.13 8.24 -4.56
CA THR A 60 -22.31 7.71 -3.22
C THR A 60 -22.10 8.81 -2.17
N ARG A 61 -23.13 9.06 -1.36
CA ARG A 61 -23.01 10.01 -0.23
C ARG A 61 -21.97 9.52 0.76
N VAL A 62 -21.11 10.43 1.23
CA VAL A 62 -20.18 10.14 2.32
C VAL A 62 -20.98 9.85 3.59
N THR A 63 -21.01 8.59 3.98
CA THR A 63 -21.63 8.10 5.21
C THR A 63 -20.57 7.36 6.04
N PRO A 64 -20.76 7.22 7.37
CA PRO A 64 -19.82 6.44 8.19
C PRO A 64 -19.57 5.02 7.67
N ALA A 65 -20.60 4.37 7.11
CA ALA A 65 -20.47 3.05 6.50
C ALA A 65 -19.54 3.05 5.28
N VAL A 66 -19.61 4.08 4.43
CA VAL A 66 -18.74 4.26 3.26
C VAL A 66 -17.29 4.52 3.68
N LEU A 67 -17.06 5.20 4.79
CA LEU A 67 -15.72 5.42 5.33
C LEU A 67 -15.12 4.13 5.88
N VAL A 68 -15.87 3.35 6.66
CA VAL A 68 -15.43 2.03 7.14
C VAL A 68 -15.12 1.10 5.96
N PHE A 69 -15.99 1.10 4.95
CA PHE A 69 -15.74 0.33 3.73
C PHE A 69 -14.44 0.76 3.02
N GLY A 70 -14.19 2.06 2.93
CA GLY A 70 -12.97 2.61 2.32
C GLY A 70 -11.72 2.22 3.09
N ILE A 71 -11.77 2.24 4.43
CA ILE A 71 -10.68 1.75 5.29
C ILE A 71 -10.42 0.27 5.01
N VAL A 72 -11.46 -0.57 5.09
CA VAL A 72 -11.33 -2.02 4.85
C VAL A 72 -10.75 -2.29 3.46
N LEU A 73 -11.23 -1.58 2.44
CA LEU A 73 -10.75 -1.74 1.08
C LEU A 73 -9.29 -1.31 0.93
N ASN A 74 -8.89 -0.20 1.55
CA ASN A 74 -7.50 0.26 1.55
C ASN A 74 -6.56 -0.78 2.18
N PHE A 75 -6.97 -1.37 3.31
CA PHE A 75 -6.23 -2.46 3.94
C PHE A 75 -6.19 -3.71 3.04
N CYS A 76 -7.29 -4.08 2.39
CA CYS A 76 -7.32 -5.21 1.46
C CYS A 76 -6.39 -5.01 0.26
N VAL A 77 -6.38 -3.81 -0.33
CA VAL A 77 -5.47 -3.45 -1.43
C VAL A 77 -4.02 -3.51 -0.97
N SER A 78 -3.73 -2.94 0.21
CA SER A 78 -2.39 -2.98 0.80
C SER A 78 -1.90 -4.42 1.03
N VAL A 79 -2.75 -5.27 1.61
CA VAL A 79 -2.44 -6.69 1.83
C VAL A 79 -2.26 -7.42 0.50
N GLY A 80 -3.09 -7.13 -0.51
CA GLY A 80 -2.95 -7.70 -1.85
C GLY A 80 -1.60 -7.38 -2.49
N TRP A 81 -1.16 -6.12 -2.39
CA TRP A 81 0.16 -5.68 -2.85
C TRP A 81 1.30 -6.36 -2.10
N ALA A 82 1.21 -6.44 -0.77
CA ALA A 82 2.22 -7.11 0.05
C ALA A 82 2.30 -8.62 -0.22
N LEU A 83 1.16 -9.29 -0.48
CA LEU A 83 1.14 -10.68 -0.93
C LEU A 83 1.80 -10.84 -2.30
N GLY A 84 1.55 -9.91 -3.23
CA GLY A 84 2.24 -9.85 -4.52
C GLY A 84 3.75 -9.70 -4.36
N TYR A 85 4.19 -8.83 -3.44
CA TYR A 85 5.61 -8.69 -3.12
C TYR A 85 6.21 -9.99 -2.58
N VAL A 86 5.55 -10.66 -1.63
CA VAL A 86 6.00 -11.95 -1.09
C VAL A 86 6.06 -13.03 -2.18
N TYR A 87 5.05 -13.08 -3.05
CA TYR A 87 5.04 -14.01 -4.18
C TYR A 87 6.23 -13.79 -5.13
N LEU A 88 6.56 -12.53 -5.44
CA LEU A 88 7.74 -12.18 -6.24
C LEU A 88 9.05 -12.48 -5.50
N ALA A 89 9.09 -12.24 -4.20
CA ALA A 89 10.26 -12.53 -3.36
C ALA A 89 10.58 -14.03 -3.32
N ARG A 90 9.58 -14.90 -3.49
CA ARG A 90 9.75 -16.36 -3.61
C ARG A 90 10.53 -16.76 -4.85
N THR A 91 10.29 -16.10 -5.99
CA THR A 91 10.95 -16.43 -7.27
C THR A 91 12.26 -15.67 -7.46
N ARG A 92 12.46 -14.57 -6.73
CA ARG A 92 13.64 -13.70 -6.84
C ARG A 92 14.22 -13.41 -5.45
N PRO A 93 15.19 -14.23 -4.99
CA PRO A 93 15.83 -14.06 -3.68
C PRO A 93 16.48 -12.68 -3.47
N GLN A 94 16.82 -11.97 -4.55
CA GLN A 94 17.38 -10.62 -4.53
C GLN A 94 16.45 -9.62 -3.81
N LEU A 95 15.12 -9.81 -3.87
CA LEU A 95 14.18 -8.92 -3.18
C LEU A 95 14.31 -9.02 -1.66
N ILE A 96 14.69 -10.19 -1.15
CA ILE A 96 14.92 -10.43 0.28
C ILE A 96 16.33 -10.01 0.68
N ALA A 97 17.30 -10.11 -0.24
CA ALA A 97 18.69 -9.73 -0.01
C ALA A 97 18.88 -8.22 0.21
N HIS A 98 18.17 -7.39 -0.56
CA HIS A 98 18.29 -5.93 -0.52
C HIS A 98 16.94 -5.25 -0.26
N PRO A 99 16.33 -5.40 0.94
CA PRO A 99 14.97 -4.97 1.24
C PRO A 99 14.73 -3.46 1.03
N TRP A 100 15.78 -2.64 1.19
CA TRP A 100 15.70 -1.20 0.96
C TRP A 100 15.50 -0.86 -0.51
N LEU A 101 16.30 -1.46 -1.40
CA LEU A 101 16.24 -1.19 -2.83
C LEU A 101 15.01 -1.84 -3.47
N SER A 102 14.69 -3.07 -3.08
CA SER A 102 13.48 -3.76 -3.53
C SER A 102 12.22 -3.10 -3.00
N GLY A 103 12.21 -2.64 -1.75
CA GLY A 103 11.12 -1.86 -1.18
C GLY A 103 10.92 -0.53 -1.88
N ALA A 104 12.02 0.18 -2.22
CA ALA A 104 11.92 1.43 -2.96
C ALA A 104 11.37 1.24 -4.38
N ALA A 105 11.90 0.25 -5.11
CA ALA A 105 11.40 -0.09 -6.45
C ALA A 105 9.92 -0.53 -6.41
N PHE A 106 9.55 -1.33 -5.41
CA PHE A 106 8.18 -1.78 -5.21
C PHE A 106 7.23 -0.61 -4.89
N GLY A 107 7.62 0.27 -3.97
CA GLY A 107 6.85 1.46 -3.63
C GLY A 107 6.63 2.37 -4.83
N LEU A 108 7.63 2.51 -5.70
CA LEU A 108 7.48 3.26 -6.95
C LEU A 108 6.46 2.61 -7.90
N VAL A 109 6.48 1.28 -8.05
CA VAL A 109 5.50 0.55 -8.86
C VAL A 109 4.08 0.75 -8.31
N VAL A 110 3.90 0.65 -6.99
CA VAL A 110 2.61 0.87 -6.34
C VAL A 110 2.13 2.30 -6.55
N TYR A 111 3.01 3.30 -6.42
CA TYR A 111 2.70 4.69 -6.72
C TYR A 111 2.21 4.88 -8.16
N LEU A 112 2.97 4.37 -9.14
CA LEU A 112 2.60 4.49 -10.55
C LEU A 112 1.26 3.81 -10.83
N PHE A 113 1.02 2.65 -10.23
CA PHE A 113 -0.26 1.96 -10.37
C PHE A 113 -1.41 2.75 -9.74
N SER A 114 -1.22 3.30 -8.55
CA SER A 114 -2.19 4.21 -7.93
C SER A 114 -2.50 5.38 -8.86
N GLN A 115 -1.49 6.04 -9.45
CA GLN A 115 -1.72 7.13 -10.40
C GLN A 115 -2.52 6.69 -11.62
N ILE A 116 -2.20 5.52 -12.20
CA ILE A 116 -2.95 4.97 -13.34
C ILE A 116 -4.42 4.70 -12.95
N VAL A 117 -4.66 4.14 -11.76
CA VAL A 117 -6.02 3.90 -11.26
C VAL A 117 -6.77 5.22 -11.05
N LEU A 118 -6.12 6.25 -10.49
CA LEU A 118 -6.72 7.57 -10.34
C LEU A 118 -7.11 8.17 -11.70
N LEU A 119 -6.21 8.09 -12.69
CA LEU A 119 -6.45 8.56 -14.05
C LEU A 119 -7.61 7.79 -14.71
N ALA A 120 -7.62 6.46 -14.58
CA ALA A 120 -8.68 5.62 -15.13
C ALA A 120 -10.05 5.86 -14.47
N ALA A 121 -10.06 6.20 -13.18
CA ALA A 121 -11.27 6.56 -12.45
C ALA A 121 -11.81 7.96 -12.83
N GLY A 122 -11.12 8.70 -13.70
CA GLY A 122 -11.46 10.09 -14.04
C GLY A 122 -11.29 11.04 -12.86
N ALA A 123 -10.70 10.57 -11.77
CA ALA A 123 -10.41 11.34 -10.59
C ALA A 123 -9.04 12.00 -10.76
N ASN A 124 -9.02 13.02 -11.62
CA ASN A 124 -7.92 13.97 -11.65
C ASN A 124 -7.92 14.74 -10.32
N HIS A 125 -7.37 14.14 -9.25
CA HIS A 125 -6.62 14.94 -8.30
C HIS A 125 -5.45 15.49 -9.10
N MET A 126 -5.65 16.65 -9.76
CA MET A 126 -4.54 17.41 -10.28
C MET A 126 -3.58 17.57 -9.12
N LEU A 127 -2.39 17.01 -9.26
CA LEU A 127 -1.24 17.36 -8.45
C LEU A 127 -1.16 18.88 -8.51
N SER A 128 -1.70 19.52 -7.47
CA SER A 128 -1.93 20.96 -7.49
C SER A 128 -0.61 21.68 -7.32
N SER A 129 0.39 20.96 -6.80
CA SER A 129 1.78 21.37 -6.69
C SER A 129 2.77 20.21 -6.98
N PRO A 130 4.01 20.53 -7.42
CA PRO A 130 5.12 19.58 -7.43
C PRO A 130 5.48 19.02 -6.03
N GLU A 131 5.08 19.72 -4.98
CA GLU A 131 5.25 19.30 -3.60
C GLU A 131 4.36 18.09 -3.27
N ASP A 132 3.10 18.10 -3.73
CA ASP A 132 2.17 16.97 -3.57
C ASP A 132 2.71 15.69 -4.23
N LEU A 133 3.33 15.83 -5.40
CA LEU A 133 3.95 14.70 -6.10
C LEU A 133 5.09 14.13 -5.26
N THR A 134 5.92 15.00 -4.70
CA THR A 134 7.06 14.61 -3.88
C THR A 134 6.61 13.89 -2.61
N ILE A 135 5.60 14.45 -1.91
CA ILE A 135 5.00 13.84 -0.73
C ILE A 135 4.41 12.46 -1.06
N GLN A 136 3.66 12.34 -2.16
CA GLN A 136 3.08 11.06 -2.57
C GLN A 136 4.14 10.01 -2.92
N VAL A 137 5.18 10.39 -3.68
CA VAL A 137 6.28 9.47 -4.02
C VAL A 137 7.00 9.02 -2.75
N ILE A 138 7.32 9.94 -1.84
CA ILE A 138 7.95 9.62 -0.55
C ILE A 138 7.03 8.71 0.28
N ALA A 139 5.73 8.99 0.34
CA ALA A 139 4.76 8.15 1.07
C ALA A 139 4.79 6.71 0.57
N HIS A 140 4.76 6.50 -0.74
CA HIS A 140 4.70 5.15 -1.32
C HIS A 140 6.04 4.42 -1.28
N ILE A 141 7.17 5.12 -1.44
CA ILE A 141 8.51 4.50 -1.38
C ILE A 141 8.91 4.25 0.07
N VAL A 142 8.93 5.31 0.89
CA VAL A 142 9.52 5.31 2.22
C VAL A 142 8.56 4.79 3.28
N PHE A 143 7.28 5.16 3.20
CA PHE A 143 6.29 4.82 4.22
C PHE A 143 5.40 3.63 3.86
N TYR A 144 5.52 3.10 2.65
CA TYR A 144 4.81 1.89 2.24
C TYR A 144 5.77 0.80 1.76
N GLY A 145 6.49 1.04 0.66
CA GLY A 145 7.31 0.02 0.00
C GLY A 145 8.43 -0.53 0.87
N ILE A 146 9.21 0.35 1.53
CA ILE A 146 10.30 -0.05 2.43
C ILE A 146 9.76 -0.83 3.65
N PRO A 147 8.76 -0.36 4.41
CA PRO A 147 8.18 -1.12 5.53
C PRO A 147 7.67 -2.49 5.11
N VAL A 148 6.94 -2.59 3.98
CA VAL A 148 6.46 -3.86 3.44
C VAL A 148 7.63 -4.81 3.16
N ALA A 149 8.65 -4.33 2.44
CA ALA A 149 9.81 -5.13 2.09
C ALA A 149 10.61 -5.59 3.31
N LEU A 150 10.79 -4.72 4.32
CA LEU A 150 11.49 -5.04 5.56
C LEU A 150 10.73 -6.09 6.39
N VAL A 151 9.42 -5.91 6.59
CA VAL A 151 8.60 -6.86 7.35
C VAL A 151 8.52 -8.20 6.64
N ALA A 152 8.26 -8.21 5.34
CA ALA A 152 8.23 -9.43 4.54
C ALA A 152 9.59 -10.17 4.59
N SER A 153 10.69 -9.45 4.38
CA SER A 153 12.04 -10.06 4.39
C SER A 153 12.41 -10.63 5.75
N ARG A 154 12.06 -9.95 6.85
CA ARG A 154 12.31 -10.46 8.21
C ARG A 154 11.54 -11.74 8.48
N LEU A 155 10.25 -11.76 8.13
CA LEU A 155 9.39 -12.93 8.38
C LEU A 155 9.75 -14.12 7.50
N LEU A 156 10.07 -13.91 6.22
CA LEU A 156 10.48 -14.97 5.30
C LEU A 156 11.85 -15.58 5.67
N ARG A 157 12.77 -14.77 6.21
CA ARG A 157 14.06 -15.26 6.73
C ARG A 157 13.90 -16.05 8.03
N ALA A 158 13.00 -15.63 8.90
CA ALA A 158 12.72 -16.34 10.16
C ALA A 158 12.14 -17.74 9.90
N SER A 159 11.30 -17.91 8.89
CA SER A 159 10.74 -19.22 8.50
C SER A 159 11.76 -20.18 7.88
N THR A 160 12.83 -19.68 7.26
CA THR A 160 13.87 -20.53 6.65
C THR A 160 15.00 -20.89 7.61
N GLY A 161 15.19 -20.13 8.70
CA GLY A 161 16.22 -20.36 9.71
C GLY A 161 15.80 -21.25 10.89
N SER A 162 14.55 -21.71 10.93
CA SER A 162 14.01 -22.59 11.98
C SER A 162 14.00 -24.08 11.60
N GLY A 163 14.88 -24.49 10.67
CA GLY A 163 15.03 -25.87 10.19
C GLY A 163 16.36 -26.49 10.59
#